data_AF-A0A9P3BVY8-F1
#
_entry.id   AF-A0A9P3BVY8-F1
#
_cell.length_a   1.000
_cell.length_b   1.000
_cell.length_c   1.000
_cell.angle_alpha   90.00
_cell.angle_beta   90.00
_cell.angle_gamma   90.00
#
_symmetry.space_group_name_H-M   'P 1'
#
loop_
_entity.id
_entity.type
_entity.pdbx_description
1 polymer ?
#
loop_
_entity_poly.entity_id
_entity_poly.type
_entity_poly.pdbx_seq_one_letter_code
_entity_poly.pdbx_strand_id
1 'polypeptide(L)'
;MPKPKAFLKESKSKKKKTQRAPETADEFLAAGVEQEEGGEKWRAGDAAKSLRFFMRAIAIYDEGLQKHPQAFDLAYNKARLQYEITQHPKLAAQLPAPLLDALQIALRSHREALNLEQDNADALFNTAQVLTSLAEAATDTKHPSDEQLSGAIKLLQEAIELFQRCLVLQEMRYTEMQEQLKQMESGYMGPPEEEMKQAHETMDVASEPDPSEPQEQWAAVIEPVTKNTLVDTAVAQLDTLTTLSNLLTFNPGVGLAWVEEYSSDLLQKIPVYLEGSERQYEASLARAKFICALNELVYRSGRIEVETYHREIMRAFGPDLDVSTDPDGLCSKADALTSFNTALTDLPPSHDAEAFAKSLDLRWQSLSTALDALTKASKLPDANNLPKIHLARGDVEMHRWRLGLAPWQYALAEQNTSTLLQNAQTYYRGAAALARRDGAMEETRDGTCKEAIAAALGGQKDKLEQLKAAAPKELTGVAQDVVEDGLLAPVDMEALLS
;
A
#
# COMPACT_ATOMS: atom_id res chain seq x y z
N MET A 1 -14.42 -4.83 42.86
CA MET A 1 -13.83 -4.46 44.16
C MET A 1 -12.30 -4.52 44.03
N PRO A 2 -11.53 -3.65 44.73
CA PRO A 2 -10.59 -2.73 44.10
C PRO A 2 -9.08 -2.94 44.44
N LYS A 3 -8.21 -2.44 43.54
CA LYS A 3 -6.84 -1.81 43.62
C LYS A 3 -5.92 -2.09 44.85
N PRO A 4 -4.62 -1.69 44.84
CA PRO A 4 -3.53 -1.74 43.84
C PRO A 4 -2.15 -2.10 44.50
N LYS A 5 -1.05 -2.26 43.73
CA LYS A 5 0.33 -2.03 44.21
C LYS A 5 1.23 -1.65 43.03
N ALA A 6 2.16 -0.70 43.07
CA ALA A 6 2.32 0.52 43.84
C ALA A 6 3.34 1.35 43.04
N PHE A 7 2.95 2.56 42.63
CA PHE A 7 3.89 3.59 42.20
C PHE A 7 4.77 3.97 43.38
N LEU A 8 6.07 3.71 43.32
CA LEU A 8 7.04 4.44 44.12
C LEU A 8 7.39 5.73 43.36
N LYS A 9 6.62 6.77 43.66
CA LYS A 9 7.04 8.16 43.48
C LYS A 9 8.19 8.43 44.44
N GLU A 10 9.40 8.62 43.93
CA GLU A 10 10.32 9.57 44.54
C GLU A 10 10.16 10.91 43.83
N SER A 11 9.46 11.81 44.52
CA SER A 11 9.38 13.22 44.17
C SER A 11 10.75 13.88 44.38
N LYS A 12 11.62 13.83 43.37
CA LYS A 12 12.71 14.80 43.26
C LYS A 12 12.14 16.08 42.66
N SER A 13 12.12 17.11 43.49
CA SER A 13 11.81 18.50 43.13
C SER A 13 12.47 18.88 41.80
N LYS A 14 11.67 19.15 40.77
CA LYS A 14 12.12 19.79 39.53
C LYS A 14 12.63 21.20 39.88
N LYS A 15 13.92 21.31 40.21
CA LYS A 15 14.67 22.52 39.86
C LYS A 15 14.62 22.59 38.33
N LYS A 16 14.11 23.69 37.78
CA LYS A 16 14.28 24.04 36.36
C LYS A 16 15.78 24.02 36.09
N LYS A 17 16.33 22.89 35.61
CA LYS A 17 17.56 22.91 34.82
C LYS A 17 17.20 23.77 33.62
N THR A 18 17.87 24.91 33.48
CA THR A 18 18.03 25.55 32.18
C THR A 18 18.46 24.43 31.24
N GLN A 19 17.59 24.02 30.30
CA GLN A 19 17.97 23.02 29.31
C GLN A 19 19.14 23.62 28.54
N ARG A 20 20.35 23.08 28.78
CA ARG A 20 21.52 23.38 27.95
C ARG A 20 21.15 22.96 26.53
N ALA A 21 21.52 23.76 25.54
CA ALA A 21 21.31 23.38 24.15
C ALA A 21 22.12 22.10 23.86
N PRO A 22 21.59 21.15 23.07
CA PRO A 22 22.35 19.96 22.67
C PRO A 22 23.64 20.34 21.94
N GLU A 23 24.73 19.66 22.26
CA GLU A 23 26.06 19.88 21.68
C GLU A 23 26.58 18.64 20.94
N THR A 24 26.34 17.44 21.47
CA THR A 24 26.77 16.17 20.85
C THR A 24 25.68 15.53 19.99
N ALA A 25 26.06 14.64 19.06
CA ALA A 25 25.09 13.90 18.24
C ALA A 25 24.08 13.13 19.11
N ASP A 26 24.54 12.48 20.19
CA ASP A 26 23.67 11.74 21.12
C ASP A 26 22.69 12.65 21.87
N GLU A 27 23.11 13.86 22.26
CA GLU A 27 22.22 14.83 22.91
C GLU A 27 21.14 15.33 21.94
N PHE A 28 21.48 15.56 20.67
CA PHE A 28 20.50 15.86 19.62
C PHE A 28 19.54 14.71 19.39
N LEU A 29 20.06 13.48 19.34
CA LEU A 29 19.26 12.27 19.17
C LEU A 29 18.25 12.13 20.32
N ALA A 30 18.72 12.20 21.57
CA ALA A 30 17.87 12.11 22.75
C ALA A 30 16.79 13.21 22.80
N ALA A 31 17.15 14.45 22.45
CA ALA A 31 16.20 15.55 22.40
C ALA A 31 15.14 15.37 21.30
N GLY A 32 15.52 14.82 20.15
CA GLY A 32 14.61 14.47 19.07
C GLY A 32 13.62 13.37 19.50
N VAL A 33 14.12 12.28 20.08
CA VAL A 33 13.31 11.16 20.59
C VAL A 33 12.31 11.64 21.65
N GLU A 34 12.69 12.56 22.55
CA GLU A 34 11.75 13.14 23.53
C GLU A 34 10.57 13.86 22.83
N GLN A 35 10.83 14.58 21.74
CA GLN A 35 9.78 15.21 20.95
C GLN A 35 8.91 14.17 20.23
N GLU A 36 9.49 13.10 19.69
CA GLU A 36 8.74 12.02 19.06
C GLU A 36 7.78 11.34 20.03
N GLU A 37 8.26 10.90 21.20
CA GLU A 37 7.41 10.36 22.25
C GLU A 37 6.32 11.36 22.70
N GLY A 38 6.63 12.65 22.64
CA GLY A 38 5.69 13.74 22.82
C GLY A 38 4.57 13.70 21.77
N GLY A 39 4.93 13.53 20.50
CA GLY A 39 4.00 13.44 19.37
C GLY A 39 3.13 12.18 19.41
N GLU A 40 3.70 11.03 19.77
CA GLU A 40 2.99 9.76 19.94
C GLU A 40 1.78 9.90 20.88
N LYS A 41 1.99 10.58 22.02
CA LYS A 41 0.95 10.78 23.06
C LYS A 41 -0.29 11.51 22.54
N TRP A 42 -0.17 12.31 21.48
CA TRP A 42 -1.28 13.06 20.91
C TRP A 42 -1.84 12.45 19.62
N ARG A 43 -1.17 11.45 19.04
CA ARG A 43 -1.45 10.89 17.72
C ARG A 43 -2.90 10.42 17.54
N ALA A 44 -3.44 9.72 18.54
CA ALA A 44 -4.81 9.20 18.49
C ALA A 44 -5.90 10.28 18.61
N GLY A 45 -5.58 11.44 19.22
CA GLY A 45 -6.54 12.48 19.57
C GLY A 45 -6.38 13.78 18.78
N ASP A 46 -5.31 14.52 19.02
CA ASP A 46 -5.04 15.83 18.44
C ASP A 46 -3.90 15.73 17.44
N ALA A 47 -4.27 15.40 16.19
CA ALA A 47 -3.33 15.22 15.09
C ALA A 47 -2.49 16.48 14.81
N ALA A 48 -3.08 17.67 14.92
CA ALA A 48 -2.35 18.93 14.73
C ALA A 48 -1.30 19.14 15.82
N LYS A 49 -1.60 18.77 17.06
CA LYS A 49 -0.62 18.83 18.16
C LYS A 49 0.46 17.77 18.03
N SER A 50 0.10 16.55 17.66
CA SER A 50 1.04 15.47 17.35
C SER A 50 2.04 15.91 16.27
N LEU A 51 1.53 16.45 15.15
CA LEU A 51 2.36 16.97 14.07
C LEU A 51 3.33 18.07 14.53
N ARG A 52 2.91 19.00 15.40
CA ARG A 52 3.81 20.03 15.95
C ARG A 52 4.98 19.46 16.75
N PHE A 53 4.80 18.33 17.44
CA PHE A 53 5.88 17.66 18.13
C PHE A 53 6.84 17.00 17.14
N PHE A 54 6.33 16.28 16.14
CA PHE A 54 7.16 15.67 15.11
C PHE A 54 7.95 16.69 14.28
N MET A 55 7.34 17.83 13.93
CA MET A 55 8.05 18.92 13.26
C MET A 55 9.19 19.50 14.11
N ARG A 56 9.05 19.50 15.44
CA ARG A 56 10.16 19.90 16.35
C ARG A 56 11.26 18.85 16.41
N ALA A 57 10.91 17.56 16.44
CA ALA A 57 11.88 16.48 16.37
C ALA A 57 12.73 16.59 15.08
N ILE A 58 12.07 16.77 13.93
CA ILE A 58 12.76 16.99 12.64
C ILE A 58 13.70 18.20 12.70
N ALA A 59 13.26 19.33 13.26
CA ALA A 59 14.10 20.52 13.41
C ALA A 59 15.32 20.29 14.32
N ILE A 60 15.17 19.49 15.37
CA ILE A 60 16.28 19.09 16.25
C ILE A 60 17.28 18.22 15.49
N TYR A 61 16.80 17.23 14.72
CA TYR A 61 17.67 16.41 13.89
C TYR A 61 18.39 17.22 12.82
N ASP A 62 17.70 18.17 12.19
CA ASP A 62 18.31 19.09 11.23
C ASP A 62 19.43 19.95 11.85
N GLU A 63 19.22 20.50 13.05
CA GLU A 63 20.28 21.23 13.77
C GLU A 63 21.46 20.31 14.12
N GLY A 64 21.17 19.09 14.56
CA GLY A 64 22.17 18.08 14.87
C GLY A 64 23.03 17.73 13.64
N LEU A 65 22.40 17.50 12.48
CA LEU A 65 23.07 17.17 11.22
C LEU A 65 23.91 18.33 10.67
N GLN A 66 23.57 19.58 10.96
CA GLN A 66 24.42 20.72 10.61
C GLN A 66 25.76 20.70 11.37
N LYS A 67 25.76 20.20 12.61
CA LYS A 67 26.98 20.10 13.45
C LYS A 67 27.69 18.76 13.27
N HIS A 68 26.93 17.69 13.03
CA HIS A 68 27.38 16.31 12.95
C HIS A 68 26.88 15.65 11.66
N PRO A 69 27.40 16.05 10.49
CA PRO A 69 26.86 15.63 9.18
C PRO A 69 27.06 14.15 8.86
N GLN A 70 27.88 13.43 9.65
CA GLN A 70 28.13 12.00 9.51
C GLN A 70 27.35 11.15 10.51
N ALA A 71 26.49 11.77 11.33
CA ALA A 71 25.69 11.05 12.32
C ALA A 71 24.52 10.31 11.66
N PHE A 72 24.72 9.03 11.34
CA PHE A 72 23.71 8.18 10.71
C PHE A 72 22.38 8.17 11.49
N ASP A 73 22.40 7.99 12.81
CA ASP A 73 21.17 7.92 13.61
C ASP A 73 20.31 9.18 13.51
N LEU A 74 20.92 10.37 13.43
CA LEU A 74 20.19 11.62 13.23
C LEU A 74 19.56 11.67 11.83
N ALA A 75 20.29 11.25 10.80
CA ALA A 75 19.81 11.21 9.42
C ALA A 75 18.67 10.19 9.27
N TYR A 76 18.85 9.00 9.82
CA TYR A 76 17.88 7.91 9.76
C TYR A 76 16.58 8.27 10.50
N ASN A 77 16.65 8.76 11.74
CA ASN A 77 15.45 9.11 12.51
C ASN A 77 14.69 10.28 11.89
N LYS A 78 15.41 11.28 11.36
CA LYS A 78 14.79 12.35 10.56
C LYS A 78 14.02 11.79 9.37
N ALA A 79 14.66 10.93 8.58
CA ALA A 79 14.08 10.36 7.37
C ALA A 79 12.84 9.50 7.70
N ARG A 80 12.98 8.58 8.66
CA ARG A 80 11.91 7.70 9.16
C ARG A 80 10.70 8.52 9.64
N LEU A 81 10.92 9.56 10.44
CA LEU A 81 9.84 10.36 10.98
C LEU A 81 9.12 11.19 9.90
N GLN A 82 9.86 11.72 8.93
CA GLN A 82 9.28 12.41 7.77
C GLN A 82 8.34 11.49 6.99
N TYR A 83 8.76 10.24 6.75
CA TYR A 83 7.92 9.25 6.09
C TYR A 83 6.73 8.82 6.96
N GLU A 84 6.92 8.57 8.25
CA GLU A 84 5.83 8.18 9.15
C GLU A 84 4.66 9.19 9.17
N ILE A 85 4.97 10.48 9.11
CA ILE A 85 3.95 11.54 9.00
C ILE A 85 3.11 11.42 7.72
N THR A 86 3.73 11.04 6.59
CA THR A 86 3.00 10.90 5.32
C THR A 86 2.10 9.67 5.31
N GLN A 87 2.48 8.62 6.03
CA GLN A 87 1.72 7.36 6.07
C GLN A 87 0.49 7.40 6.98
N HIS A 88 0.45 8.28 7.98
CA HIS A 88 -0.68 8.37 8.89
C HIS A 88 -1.75 9.35 8.37
N PRO A 89 -2.96 8.90 7.95
CA PRO A 89 -3.91 9.76 7.21
C PRO A 89 -4.30 11.04 7.95
N LYS A 90 -4.49 10.96 9.28
CA LYS A 90 -4.82 12.15 10.09
C LYS A 90 -3.66 13.15 10.21
N LEU A 91 -2.42 12.70 10.09
CA LEU A 91 -1.23 13.58 10.13
C LEU A 91 -0.97 14.16 8.74
N ALA A 92 -1.03 13.31 7.71
CA ALA A 92 -0.92 13.73 6.32
C ALA A 92 -1.94 14.82 5.96
N ALA A 93 -3.19 14.69 6.42
CA ALA A 93 -4.23 15.70 6.23
C ALA A 93 -3.95 17.06 6.92
N GLN A 94 -2.97 17.13 7.83
CA GLN A 94 -2.55 18.36 8.49
C GLN A 94 -1.32 18.99 7.84
N LEU A 95 -0.72 18.34 6.84
CA LEU A 95 0.45 18.87 6.15
C LEU A 95 0.07 20.12 5.35
N PRO A 96 0.90 21.19 5.40
CA PRO A 96 0.67 22.40 4.62
C PRO A 96 1.09 22.23 3.15
N ALA A 97 1.94 21.24 2.85
CA ALA A 97 2.40 20.92 1.51
C ALA A 97 1.64 19.69 0.96
N PRO A 98 1.52 19.57 -0.37
CA PRO A 98 1.02 18.36 -1.02
C PRO A 98 1.77 17.10 -0.55
N LEU A 99 1.05 15.97 -0.47
CA LEU A 99 1.61 14.69 -0.05
C LEU A 99 2.82 14.28 -0.90
N LEU A 100 2.75 14.51 -2.21
CA LEU A 100 3.83 14.20 -3.15
C LEU A 100 5.13 14.94 -2.79
N ASP A 101 5.03 16.23 -2.45
CA ASP A 101 6.18 17.04 -2.06
C ASP A 101 6.78 16.55 -0.74
N ALA A 102 5.93 16.15 0.23
CA ALA A 102 6.37 15.59 1.50
C ALA A 102 7.10 14.24 1.31
N LEU A 103 6.60 13.36 0.44
CA LEU A 103 7.24 12.09 0.09
C LEU A 103 8.58 12.31 -0.62
N GLN A 104 8.70 13.31 -1.50
CA GLN A 104 9.99 13.66 -2.13
C GLN A 104 11.02 14.17 -1.11
N ILE A 105 10.58 14.93 -0.11
CA ILE A 105 11.44 15.36 0.99
C ILE A 105 11.90 14.16 1.82
N ALA A 106 10.99 13.26 2.17
CA ALA A 106 11.33 12.03 2.90
C ALA A 106 12.34 11.18 2.11
N LEU A 107 12.11 10.98 0.80
CA LEU A 107 13.02 10.21 -0.05
C LEU A 107 14.44 10.80 -0.09
N ARG A 108 14.55 12.14 -0.13
CA ARG A 108 15.86 12.80 -0.08
C ARG A 108 16.58 12.49 1.22
N SER A 109 15.91 12.65 2.36
CA SER A 109 16.49 12.34 3.67
C SER A 109 16.85 10.85 3.81
N HIS A 110 16.03 9.95 3.26
CA HIS A 110 16.32 8.51 3.23
C HIS A 110 17.59 8.20 2.42
N ARG A 111 17.75 8.81 1.24
CA ARG A 111 18.98 8.68 0.43
C ARG A 111 20.19 9.27 1.14
N GLU A 112 20.04 10.38 1.84
CA GLU A 112 21.11 10.97 2.67
C GLU A 112 21.56 10.00 3.78
N ALA A 113 20.62 9.38 4.50
CA ALA A 113 20.93 8.37 5.52
C ALA A 113 21.59 7.12 4.91
N LEU A 114 21.08 6.62 3.79
CA LEU A 114 21.61 5.45 3.10
C LEU A 114 23.02 5.68 2.53
N ASN A 115 23.36 6.92 2.17
CA ASN A 115 24.71 7.27 1.74
C ASN A 115 25.73 7.18 2.89
N LEU A 116 25.31 7.35 4.15
CA LEU A 116 26.16 7.20 5.33
C LEU A 116 26.38 5.72 5.67
N GLU A 117 25.31 4.91 5.63
CA GLU A 117 25.36 3.47 5.87
C GLU A 117 24.60 2.68 4.80
N GLN A 118 25.32 2.19 3.78
CA GLN A 118 24.70 1.55 2.61
C GLN A 118 24.17 0.13 2.87
N ASP A 119 24.71 -0.56 3.88
CA ASP A 119 24.34 -1.94 4.25
C ASP A 119 23.46 -1.99 5.51
N ASN A 120 22.79 -0.88 5.83
CA ASN A 120 21.80 -0.83 6.89
C ASN A 120 20.45 -1.35 6.37
N ALA A 121 20.04 -2.54 6.83
CA ALA A 121 18.83 -3.21 6.37
C ALA A 121 17.56 -2.37 6.56
N ASP A 122 17.44 -1.65 7.68
CA ASP A 122 16.26 -0.83 7.97
C ASP A 122 16.23 0.44 7.10
N ALA A 123 17.39 1.04 6.85
CA ALA A 123 17.50 2.16 5.92
C ALA A 123 17.12 1.74 4.49
N LEU A 124 17.58 0.56 4.03
CA LEU A 124 17.21 -0.01 2.73
C LEU A 124 15.69 -0.25 2.63
N PHE A 125 15.12 -0.94 3.63
CA PHE A 125 13.69 -1.26 3.66
C PHE A 125 12.83 0.00 3.65
N ASN A 126 13.10 0.97 4.52
CA ASN A 126 12.31 2.19 4.61
C ASN A 126 12.47 3.07 3.36
N THR A 127 13.66 3.13 2.77
CA THR A 127 13.87 3.87 1.50
C THR A 127 13.03 3.26 0.37
N ALA A 128 13.00 1.92 0.29
CA ALA A 128 12.18 1.21 -0.68
C ALA A 128 10.68 1.47 -0.47
N GLN A 129 10.19 1.47 0.78
CA GLN A 129 8.81 1.84 1.08
C GLN A 129 8.46 3.26 0.63
N VAL A 130 9.36 4.23 0.88
CA VAL A 130 9.13 5.63 0.44
C VAL A 130 9.04 5.73 -1.09
N LEU A 131 9.91 5.02 -1.81
CA LEU A 131 9.88 4.95 -3.27
C LEU A 131 8.55 4.37 -3.77
N THR A 132 8.06 3.29 -3.15
CA THR A 132 6.76 2.69 -3.47
C THR A 132 5.61 3.67 -3.24
N SER A 133 5.51 4.28 -2.05
CA SER A 133 4.46 5.27 -1.77
C SER A 133 4.55 6.50 -2.67
N LEU A 134 5.75 6.94 -3.04
CA LEU A 134 5.93 8.07 -3.96
C LEU A 134 5.45 7.72 -5.37
N ALA A 135 5.72 6.49 -5.84
CA ALA A 135 5.20 6.01 -7.11
C ALA A 135 3.67 5.97 -7.11
N GLU A 136 3.07 5.39 -6.07
CA GLU A 136 1.61 5.33 -5.91
C GLU A 136 0.99 6.72 -5.89
N ALA A 137 1.52 7.65 -5.08
CA ALA A 137 1.02 9.02 -5.01
C ALA A 137 1.22 9.79 -6.34
N ALA A 138 2.30 9.52 -7.08
CA ALA A 138 2.54 10.16 -8.38
C ALA A 138 1.58 9.67 -9.48
N THR A 139 1.04 8.46 -9.30
CA THR A 139 0.07 7.84 -10.20
C THR A 139 -1.34 7.74 -9.63
N ASP A 140 -1.63 8.42 -8.51
CA ASP A 140 -2.97 8.46 -7.87
C ASP A 140 -3.93 9.39 -8.65
N THR A 141 -3.96 9.20 -9.95
CA THR A 141 -4.82 9.87 -10.91
C THR A 141 -5.28 8.83 -11.90
N LYS A 142 -6.51 8.91 -12.41
CA LYS A 142 -7.02 7.94 -13.39
C LYS A 142 -6.19 7.85 -14.67
N HIS A 143 -5.60 8.97 -15.09
CA HIS A 143 -4.74 9.06 -16.28
C HIS A 143 -3.40 9.69 -15.92
N PRO A 144 -2.48 8.90 -15.35
CA PRO A 144 -1.11 9.37 -15.19
C PRO A 144 -0.52 9.62 -16.58
N SER A 145 0.12 10.76 -16.77
CA SER A 145 0.86 11.05 -18.01
C SER A 145 2.00 10.04 -18.22
N ASP A 146 2.47 9.90 -19.46
CA ASP A 146 3.61 9.03 -19.79
C ASP A 146 4.86 9.37 -18.96
N GLU A 147 5.07 10.64 -18.63
CA GLU A 147 6.16 11.09 -17.76
C GLU A 147 5.97 10.60 -16.31
N GLN A 148 4.74 10.69 -15.77
CA GLN A 148 4.41 10.16 -14.44
C GLN A 148 4.58 8.65 -14.40
N LEU A 149 4.08 7.92 -15.41
CA LEU A 149 4.24 6.48 -15.53
C LEU A 149 5.71 6.07 -15.59
N SER A 150 6.50 6.71 -16.46
CA SER A 150 7.93 6.42 -16.58
C SER A 150 8.69 6.73 -15.29
N GLY A 151 8.34 7.83 -14.61
CA GLY A 151 8.89 8.17 -13.30
C GLY A 151 8.58 7.13 -12.23
N ALA A 152 7.30 6.76 -12.10
CA ALA A 152 6.83 5.78 -11.13
C ALA A 152 7.45 4.39 -11.35
N ILE A 153 7.55 3.93 -12.60
CA ILE A 153 8.21 2.66 -12.94
C ILE A 153 9.66 2.65 -12.45
N LYS A 154 10.42 3.73 -12.66
CA LYS A 154 11.81 3.83 -12.18
C LYS A 154 11.91 3.78 -10.65
N LEU A 155 11.00 4.47 -9.96
CA LEU A 155 10.95 4.44 -8.50
C LEU A 155 10.66 3.02 -7.98
N LEU A 156 9.71 2.31 -8.58
CA LEU A 156 9.35 0.94 -8.20
C LEU A 156 10.48 -0.06 -8.50
N GLN A 157 11.17 0.10 -9.63
CA GLN A 157 12.35 -0.73 -9.94
C GLN A 157 13.46 -0.53 -8.91
N GLU A 158 13.77 0.73 -8.56
CA GLU A 158 14.73 1.05 -7.49
C GLU A 158 14.28 0.47 -6.13
N ALA A 159 13.00 0.59 -5.78
CA ALA A 159 12.46 0.03 -4.54
C ALA A 159 12.67 -1.48 -4.45
N ILE A 160 12.40 -2.21 -5.53
CA ILE A 160 12.56 -3.67 -5.57
C ILE A 160 14.03 -4.07 -5.46
N GLU A 161 14.95 -3.36 -6.12
CA GLU A 161 16.40 -3.60 -5.96
C GLU A 161 16.85 -3.39 -4.50
N LEU A 162 16.34 -2.34 -3.83
CA LEU A 162 16.61 -2.09 -2.42
C LEU A 162 16.00 -3.15 -1.50
N PHE A 163 14.78 -3.61 -1.76
CA PHE A 163 14.16 -4.72 -1.02
C PHE A 163 14.95 -6.02 -1.19
N GLN A 164 15.46 -6.34 -2.39
CA GLN A 164 16.31 -7.50 -2.61
C GLN A 164 17.61 -7.41 -1.82
N ARG A 165 18.28 -6.26 -1.83
CA ARG A 165 19.50 -6.04 -1.03
C ARG A 165 19.21 -6.18 0.46
N CYS A 166 18.10 -5.59 0.93
CA CYS A 166 17.64 -5.72 2.31
C CYS A 166 17.42 -7.19 2.69
N LEU A 167 16.71 -7.94 1.85
CA LEU A 167 16.39 -9.34 2.08
C LEU A 167 17.65 -10.20 2.16
N VAL A 168 18.63 -10.01 1.26
CA VAL A 168 19.92 -10.72 1.30
C VAL A 168 20.67 -10.47 2.61
N LEU A 169 20.71 -9.22 3.09
CA LEU A 169 21.34 -8.87 4.37
C LEU A 169 20.60 -9.50 5.55
N GLN A 170 19.26 -9.51 5.52
CA GLN A 170 18.44 -10.16 6.54
C GLN A 170 18.63 -11.68 6.55
N GLU A 171 18.71 -12.33 5.37
CA GLU A 171 18.98 -13.77 5.24
C GLU A 171 20.34 -14.15 5.84
N MET A 172 21.37 -13.34 5.56
CA MET A 172 22.71 -13.49 6.14
C MET A 172 22.65 -13.42 7.68
N ARG A 173 22.10 -12.32 8.22
CA ARG A 173 21.98 -12.11 9.68
C ARG A 173 21.14 -13.19 10.36
N TYR A 174 20.08 -13.65 9.72
CA TYR A 174 19.26 -14.76 10.23
C TYR A 174 20.08 -16.05 10.32
N THR A 175 20.87 -16.36 9.28
CA THR A 175 21.70 -17.56 9.23
C THR A 175 22.81 -17.53 10.29
N GLU A 176 23.52 -16.40 10.41
CA GLU A 176 24.53 -16.17 11.44
C GLU A 176 23.97 -16.38 12.85
N MET A 177 22.80 -15.79 13.13
CA MET A 177 22.13 -15.98 14.41
C MET A 177 21.77 -17.45 14.68
N GLN A 178 21.27 -18.17 13.66
CA GLN A 178 20.94 -19.60 13.80
C GLN A 178 22.19 -20.46 14.07
N GLU A 179 23.33 -20.12 13.48
CA GLU A 179 24.60 -20.80 13.74
C GLU A 179 25.11 -20.51 15.16
N GLN A 180 25.05 -19.26 15.62
CA GLN A 180 25.40 -18.88 16.98
C GLN A 180 24.55 -19.63 18.02
N LEU A 181 23.23 -19.74 17.78
CA LEU A 181 22.33 -20.51 18.65
C LEU A 181 22.73 -22.00 18.71
N LYS A 182 23.02 -22.63 17.57
CA LYS A 182 23.48 -24.03 17.53
C LYS A 182 24.82 -24.25 18.23
N GLN A 183 25.75 -23.30 18.12
CA GLN A 183 27.05 -23.36 18.81
C GLN A 183 26.87 -23.26 20.34
N MET A 184 25.99 -22.37 20.80
CA MET A 184 25.64 -22.28 22.23
C MET A 184 24.94 -23.54 22.74
N GLU A 185 24.01 -24.12 21.98
CA GLU A 185 23.28 -25.34 22.35
C GLU A 185 24.18 -26.60 22.37
N SER A 186 25.21 -26.64 21.51
CA SER A 186 26.17 -27.75 21.45
C SER A 186 27.29 -27.67 22.50
N GLY A 187 27.31 -26.62 23.33
CA GLY A 187 28.28 -26.44 24.42
C GLY A 187 29.72 -26.18 23.95
N TYR A 188 29.91 -25.83 22.67
CA TYR A 188 31.21 -25.50 22.10
C TYR A 188 31.53 -24.02 22.38
N MET A 189 32.07 -23.73 23.57
CA MET A 189 32.66 -22.43 23.85
C MET A 189 34.04 -22.36 23.16
N GLY A 190 34.06 -21.93 21.90
CA GLY A 190 35.30 -21.45 21.27
C GLY A 190 35.89 -20.28 22.08
N PRO A 191 37.20 -19.99 21.97
CA PRO A 191 37.77 -18.82 22.62
C PRO A 191 37.01 -17.57 22.14
N PRO A 192 36.81 -16.55 23.00
CA PRO A 192 35.99 -15.41 22.65
C PRO A 192 36.61 -14.71 21.44
N GLU A 193 35.96 -14.81 20.28
CA GLU A 193 36.36 -14.08 19.10
C GLU A 193 36.04 -12.60 19.32
N GLU A 194 37.08 -11.78 19.13
CA GLU A 194 37.11 -10.34 19.38
C GLU A 194 36.29 -9.51 18.36
N GLU A 195 35.24 -10.07 17.76
CA GLU A 195 34.47 -9.38 16.72
C GLU A 195 33.44 -8.37 17.26
N MET A 196 33.25 -8.29 18.59
CA MET A 196 32.58 -7.16 19.24
C MET A 196 33.48 -5.93 19.47
N LYS A 197 34.67 -5.86 18.85
CA LYS A 197 35.59 -4.69 18.98
C LYS A 197 35.82 -3.88 17.70
N GLN A 198 35.25 -4.26 16.55
CA GLN A 198 35.45 -3.48 15.31
C GLN A 198 34.62 -2.19 15.20
N ALA A 199 33.96 -1.74 16.27
CA ALA A 199 33.40 -0.39 16.38
C ALA A 199 34.20 0.53 17.33
N HIS A 200 35.36 0.10 17.84
CA HIS A 200 36.04 0.81 18.94
C HIS A 200 37.45 1.36 18.65
N GLU A 201 37.87 1.47 17.39
CA GLU A 201 39.23 1.97 17.05
C GLU A 201 39.28 3.14 16.06
N THR A 202 38.25 3.99 16.02
CA THR A 202 38.41 5.33 15.42
C THR A 202 37.76 6.40 16.29
N MET A 203 38.42 6.77 17.38
CA MET A 203 38.55 8.15 17.87
C MET A 203 39.21 8.12 19.25
N ASP A 204 40.54 8.13 19.26
CA ASP A 204 41.29 8.48 20.46
C ASP A 204 42.43 9.43 20.09
N VAL A 205 42.09 10.73 20.04
CA VAL A 205 43.08 11.79 20.24
C VAL A 205 42.49 12.84 21.20
N ALA A 206 42.84 12.63 22.48
CA ALA A 206 43.12 13.61 23.51
C ALA A 206 42.02 14.61 23.92
N SER A 207 41.50 14.41 25.14
CA SER A 207 41.37 15.43 26.21
C SER A 207 40.99 14.72 27.52
N GLU A 208 41.73 14.94 28.60
CA GLU A 208 41.42 14.39 29.94
C GLU A 208 40.01 14.83 30.42
N PRO A 209 39.18 13.93 31.01
CA PRO A 209 37.90 14.35 31.58
C PRO A 209 38.00 14.66 33.08
N ASP A 210 37.36 15.75 33.46
CA ASP A 210 37.03 16.19 34.83
C ASP A 210 36.00 15.20 35.45
N PRO A 211 36.15 14.75 36.72
CA PRO A 211 35.40 13.62 37.25
C PRO A 211 34.04 14.03 37.84
N SER A 212 33.17 14.63 37.04
CA SER A 212 31.79 14.91 37.47
C SER A 212 30.78 14.97 36.32
N GLU A 213 30.34 13.81 35.84
CA GLU A 213 28.95 13.45 35.48
C GLU A 213 28.95 12.02 34.92
N PRO A 214 28.01 11.12 35.29
CA PRO A 214 27.89 9.84 34.63
C PRO A 214 27.43 10.07 33.19
N GLN A 215 28.33 9.88 32.24
CA GLN A 215 28.05 9.87 30.81
C GLN A 215 27.08 8.71 30.56
N GLU A 216 25.82 9.01 30.23
CA GLU A 216 24.81 8.01 29.88
C GLU A 216 25.27 7.33 28.58
N GLN A 217 25.98 6.20 28.70
CA GLN A 217 26.32 5.34 27.57
C GLN A 217 25.08 4.59 27.12
N TRP A 218 24.62 4.88 25.91
CA TRP A 218 23.55 4.14 25.25
C TRP A 218 24.13 2.89 24.59
N ALA A 219 23.58 1.72 24.92
CA ALA A 219 23.88 0.48 24.21
C ALA A 219 22.77 0.24 23.18
N ALA A 220 23.12 0.15 21.90
CA ALA A 220 22.18 -0.19 20.84
C ALA A 220 21.78 -1.66 20.99
N VAL A 221 20.51 -1.92 21.32
CA VAL A 221 19.93 -3.26 21.26
C VAL A 221 19.57 -3.50 19.79
N ILE A 222 20.39 -4.28 19.07
CA ILE A 222 20.07 -4.70 17.71
C ILE A 222 19.00 -5.79 17.81
N GLU A 223 17.81 -5.53 17.28
CA GLU A 223 16.75 -6.53 17.23
C GLU A 223 17.17 -7.69 16.30
N PRO A 224 16.97 -8.95 16.73
CA PRO A 224 17.34 -10.10 15.92
C PRO A 224 16.44 -10.19 14.68
N VAL A 225 17.05 -10.48 13.53
CA VAL A 225 16.28 -10.82 12.33
C VAL A 225 15.54 -12.13 12.58
N THR A 226 14.23 -12.13 12.35
CA THR A 226 13.37 -13.30 12.53
C THR A 226 12.79 -13.76 11.19
N LYS A 227 12.15 -14.95 11.17
CA LYS A 227 11.33 -15.36 10.02
C LYS A 227 10.25 -14.33 9.68
N ASN A 228 9.63 -13.70 10.69
CA ASN A 228 8.64 -12.65 10.47
C ASN A 228 9.24 -11.43 9.75
N THR A 229 10.48 -11.05 10.09
CA THR A 229 11.22 -9.96 9.43
C THR A 229 11.48 -10.27 7.95
N LEU A 230 11.85 -11.52 7.62
CA LEU A 230 12.00 -11.95 6.21
C LEU A 230 10.66 -11.90 5.46
N VAL A 231 9.57 -12.30 6.13
CA VAL A 231 8.21 -12.21 5.58
C VAL A 231 7.79 -10.76 5.36
N ASP A 232 8.15 -9.81 6.24
CA ASP A 232 7.85 -8.38 6.06
C ASP A 232 8.43 -7.86 4.76
N THR A 233 9.72 -8.11 4.55
CA THR A 233 10.43 -7.69 3.34
C THR A 233 9.88 -8.37 2.10
N ALA A 234 9.57 -9.66 2.17
CA ALA A 234 8.98 -10.40 1.05
C ALA A 234 7.59 -9.88 0.67
N VAL A 235 6.73 -9.57 1.66
CA VAL A 235 5.40 -8.98 1.45
C VAL A 235 5.52 -7.59 0.82
N ALA A 236 6.35 -6.72 1.37
CA ALA A 236 6.56 -5.37 0.83
C ALA A 236 7.08 -5.40 -0.61
N GLN A 237 7.96 -6.35 -0.93
CA GLN A 237 8.47 -6.54 -2.29
C GLN A 237 7.36 -7.05 -3.24
N LEU A 238 6.51 -7.98 -2.80
CA LEU A 238 5.36 -8.45 -3.59
C LEU A 238 4.33 -7.35 -3.85
N ASP A 239 4.03 -6.51 -2.86
CA ASP A 239 3.13 -5.37 -3.02
C ASP A 239 3.72 -4.36 -4.03
N THR A 240 5.02 -4.09 -3.94
CA THR A 240 5.71 -3.21 -4.90
C THR A 240 5.72 -3.79 -6.32
N LEU A 241 5.95 -5.11 -6.46
CA LEU A 241 5.84 -5.82 -7.74
C LEU A 241 4.40 -5.79 -8.28
N THR A 242 3.40 -5.84 -7.41
CA THR A 242 1.98 -5.71 -7.78
C THR A 242 1.70 -4.35 -8.38
N THR A 243 2.10 -3.27 -7.69
CA THR A 243 1.98 -1.89 -8.18
C THR A 243 2.69 -1.71 -9.52
N LEU A 244 3.93 -2.23 -9.66
CA LEU A 244 4.65 -2.18 -10.93
C LEU A 244 3.90 -2.91 -12.04
N SER A 245 3.38 -4.10 -11.77
CA SER A 245 2.66 -4.90 -12.76
C SER A 245 1.40 -4.19 -13.26
N ASN A 246 0.67 -3.54 -12.35
CA ASN A 246 -0.50 -2.72 -12.68
C ASN A 246 -0.13 -1.55 -13.61
N LEU A 247 0.98 -0.83 -13.35
CA LEU A 247 1.43 0.25 -14.22
C LEU A 247 1.91 -0.25 -15.59
N LEU A 248 2.50 -1.45 -15.66
CA LEU A 248 2.94 -2.02 -16.93
C LEU A 248 1.78 -2.47 -17.82
N THR A 249 0.55 -2.58 -17.31
CA THR A 249 -0.62 -2.92 -18.14
C THR A 249 -0.93 -1.85 -19.20
N PHE A 250 -0.52 -0.59 -18.98
CA PHE A 250 -0.60 0.49 -19.97
C PHE A 250 0.36 0.29 -21.16
N ASN A 251 1.46 -0.46 -20.96
CA ASN A 251 2.41 -0.82 -22.00
C ASN A 251 2.99 -2.24 -21.77
N PRO A 252 2.18 -3.28 -22.01
CA PRO A 252 2.46 -4.64 -21.53
C PRO A 252 3.65 -5.33 -22.23
N GLY A 253 4.15 -4.74 -23.33
CA GLY A 253 5.33 -5.25 -24.04
C GLY A 253 6.66 -4.87 -23.39
N VAL A 254 6.67 -3.89 -22.48
CA VAL A 254 7.87 -3.38 -21.82
C VAL A 254 7.87 -3.84 -20.36
N GLY A 255 9.00 -4.34 -19.85
CA GLY A 255 9.19 -4.61 -18.42
C GLY A 255 8.67 -5.97 -17.89
N LEU A 256 7.86 -6.72 -18.66
CA LEU A 256 7.39 -8.05 -18.20
C LEU A 256 8.54 -9.01 -17.84
N ALA A 257 9.58 -9.08 -18.68
CA ALA A 257 10.75 -9.93 -18.40
C ALA A 257 11.45 -9.55 -17.09
N TRP A 258 11.46 -8.25 -16.76
CA TRP A 258 12.04 -7.74 -15.51
C TRP A 258 11.19 -8.17 -14.32
N VAL A 259 9.85 -8.09 -14.40
CA VAL A 259 8.97 -8.57 -13.33
C VAL A 259 9.13 -10.08 -13.12
N GLU A 260 9.19 -10.87 -14.20
CA GLU A 260 9.41 -12.32 -14.15
C GLU A 260 10.76 -12.66 -13.47
N GLU A 261 11.84 -11.98 -13.85
CA GLU A 261 13.17 -12.15 -13.26
C GLU A 261 13.17 -11.87 -11.76
N TYR A 262 12.68 -10.69 -11.35
CA TYR A 262 12.76 -10.22 -9.96
C TYR A 262 11.76 -10.87 -9.01
N SER A 263 10.70 -11.51 -9.52
CA SER A 263 9.72 -12.23 -8.70
C SER A 263 9.98 -13.73 -8.57
N SER A 264 10.69 -14.35 -9.52
CA SER A 264 10.86 -15.80 -9.58
C SER A 264 11.56 -16.40 -8.35
N ASP A 265 12.70 -15.84 -7.94
CA ASP A 265 13.46 -16.27 -6.75
C ASP A 265 12.65 -16.03 -5.47
N LEU A 266 12.03 -14.84 -5.36
CA LEU A 266 11.20 -14.47 -4.21
C LEU A 266 10.05 -15.46 -3.99
N LEU A 267 9.32 -15.80 -5.06
CA LEU A 267 8.22 -16.77 -4.99
C LEU A 267 8.66 -18.17 -4.56
N GLN A 268 9.90 -18.57 -4.85
CA GLN A 268 10.47 -19.84 -4.41
C GLN A 268 10.88 -19.81 -2.93
N LYS A 269 11.32 -18.64 -2.44
CA LYS A 269 11.80 -18.46 -1.06
C LYS A 269 10.69 -18.25 -0.02
N ILE A 270 9.55 -17.65 -0.41
CA ILE A 270 8.43 -17.37 0.51
C ILE A 270 8.00 -18.60 1.33
N PRO A 271 7.79 -19.80 0.76
CA PRO A 271 7.45 -20.98 1.56
C PRO A 271 8.47 -21.28 2.67
N VAL A 272 9.76 -21.06 2.41
CA VAL A 272 10.84 -21.26 3.40
C VAL A 272 10.80 -20.21 4.49
N TYR A 273 10.45 -18.96 4.17
CA TYR A 273 10.27 -17.91 5.18
C TYR A 273 9.06 -18.14 6.07
N LEU A 274 8.04 -18.80 5.53
CA LEU A 274 6.81 -19.11 6.24
C LEU A 274 6.93 -20.28 7.22
N GLU A 275 7.91 -21.17 7.03
CA GLU A 275 8.21 -22.23 7.99
C GLU A 275 8.58 -21.63 9.36
N GLY A 276 7.65 -21.76 10.32
CA GLY A 276 7.80 -21.23 11.69
C GLY A 276 7.37 -19.76 11.85
N SER A 277 6.81 -19.13 10.82
CA SER A 277 6.21 -17.79 10.91
C SER A 277 4.72 -17.88 11.22
N GLU A 278 4.19 -16.88 11.92
CA GLU A 278 2.74 -16.71 12.16
C GLU A 278 2.03 -15.90 11.06
N ARG A 279 2.78 -15.46 10.03
CA ARG A 279 2.33 -14.50 9.02
C ARG A 279 1.92 -15.14 7.69
N GLN A 280 1.47 -16.39 7.77
CA GLN A 280 1.00 -17.17 6.61
C GLN A 280 -0.07 -16.43 5.81
N TYR A 281 -1.03 -15.82 6.50
CA TYR A 281 -2.14 -15.12 5.89
C TYR A 281 -1.68 -13.93 5.04
N GLU A 282 -0.90 -13.03 5.63
CA GLU A 282 -0.42 -11.79 4.99
C GLU A 282 0.43 -12.11 3.74
N ALA A 283 1.38 -13.05 3.86
CA ALA A 283 2.19 -13.49 2.72
C ALA A 283 1.35 -14.15 1.61
N SER A 284 0.34 -14.93 1.99
CA SER A 284 -0.53 -15.61 1.02
C SER A 284 -1.44 -14.63 0.29
N LEU A 285 -1.94 -13.60 0.98
CA LEU A 285 -2.74 -12.53 0.39
C LEU A 285 -1.90 -11.65 -0.55
N ALA A 286 -0.71 -11.20 -0.13
CA ALA A 286 0.21 -10.43 -0.98
C ALA A 286 0.60 -11.23 -2.25
N ARG A 287 0.89 -12.52 -2.08
CA ARG A 287 1.16 -13.42 -3.21
C ARG A 287 -0.04 -13.54 -4.14
N ALA A 288 -1.26 -13.65 -3.62
CA ALA A 288 -2.46 -13.73 -4.45
C ALA A 288 -2.66 -12.47 -5.29
N LYS A 289 -2.51 -11.28 -4.66
CA LYS A 289 -2.58 -9.98 -5.34
C LYS A 289 -1.54 -9.88 -6.47
N PHE A 290 -0.29 -10.22 -6.17
CA PHE A 290 0.78 -10.20 -7.17
C PHE A 290 0.51 -11.15 -8.34
N ILE A 291 0.10 -12.39 -8.07
CA ILE A 291 -0.21 -13.37 -9.13
C ILE A 291 -1.34 -12.88 -10.03
N CYS A 292 -2.38 -12.24 -9.48
CA CYS A 292 -3.46 -11.66 -10.27
C CYS A 292 -2.95 -10.52 -11.18
N ALA A 293 -2.18 -9.58 -10.65
CA ALA A 293 -1.62 -8.46 -11.41
C ALA A 293 -0.63 -8.93 -12.50
N LEU A 294 0.24 -9.90 -12.18
CA LEU A 294 1.16 -10.50 -13.14
C LEU A 294 0.40 -11.19 -14.27
N ASN A 295 -0.63 -11.96 -13.97
CA ASN A 295 -1.39 -12.66 -15.02
C ASN A 295 -2.22 -11.69 -15.88
N GLU A 296 -2.68 -10.56 -15.34
CA GLU A 296 -3.25 -9.50 -16.18
C GLU A 296 -2.22 -8.97 -17.19
N LEU A 297 -1.01 -8.63 -16.71
CA LEU A 297 0.08 -8.16 -17.55
C LEU A 297 0.46 -9.18 -18.63
N VAL A 298 0.60 -10.45 -18.24
CA VAL A 298 0.93 -11.56 -19.16
C VAL A 298 -0.19 -11.77 -20.19
N TYR A 299 -1.46 -11.68 -19.79
CA TYR A 299 -2.60 -11.74 -20.71
C TYR A 299 -2.59 -10.58 -21.71
N ARG A 300 -2.46 -9.34 -21.22
CA ARG A 300 -2.40 -8.14 -22.06
C ARG A 300 -1.19 -8.12 -22.99
N SER A 301 -0.12 -8.83 -22.65
CA SER A 301 1.05 -9.06 -23.53
C SER A 301 0.83 -10.14 -24.61
N GLY A 302 -0.31 -10.83 -24.59
CA GLY A 302 -0.67 -11.89 -25.54
C GLY A 302 0.02 -13.23 -25.29
N ARG A 303 0.58 -13.45 -24.10
CA ARG A 303 1.36 -14.67 -23.77
C ARG A 303 0.53 -15.82 -23.20
N ILE A 304 -0.66 -15.54 -22.68
CA ILE A 304 -1.59 -16.55 -22.16
C ILE A 304 -3.00 -16.36 -22.72
N GLU A 305 -3.73 -17.46 -22.78
CA GLU A 305 -5.15 -17.49 -23.16
C GLU A 305 -6.07 -17.11 -21.98
N VAL A 306 -7.32 -16.79 -22.32
CA VAL A 306 -8.36 -16.36 -21.36
C VAL A 306 -8.55 -17.36 -20.22
N GLU A 307 -8.56 -18.65 -20.54
CA GLU A 307 -8.77 -19.73 -19.57
C GLU A 307 -7.63 -19.85 -18.59
N THR A 308 -6.41 -19.65 -19.08
CA THR A 308 -5.23 -19.65 -18.22
C THR A 308 -5.26 -18.46 -17.29
N TYR A 309 -5.58 -17.26 -17.78
CA TYR A 309 -5.73 -16.08 -16.93
C TYR A 309 -6.81 -16.28 -15.84
N HIS A 310 -8.01 -16.72 -16.22
CA HIS A 310 -9.09 -16.99 -15.27
C HIS A 310 -8.70 -18.06 -14.23
N ARG A 311 -8.08 -19.16 -14.66
CA ARG A 311 -7.67 -20.24 -13.77
C ARG A 311 -6.66 -19.77 -12.73
N GLU A 312 -5.68 -18.97 -13.11
CA GLU A 312 -4.68 -18.47 -12.17
C GLU A 312 -5.28 -17.50 -11.15
N ILE A 313 -6.23 -16.63 -11.53
CA ILE A 313 -6.98 -15.79 -10.57
C ILE A 313 -7.74 -16.65 -9.56
N MET A 314 -8.49 -17.64 -10.06
CA MET A 314 -9.29 -18.51 -9.19
C MET A 314 -8.42 -19.35 -8.25
N ARG A 315 -7.23 -19.74 -8.71
CA ARG A 315 -6.24 -20.46 -7.89
C ARG A 315 -5.62 -19.55 -6.84
N ALA A 316 -5.32 -18.29 -7.17
CA ALA A 316 -4.72 -17.32 -6.25
C ALA A 316 -5.62 -17.07 -5.02
N PHE A 317 -6.94 -16.97 -5.22
CA PHE A 317 -7.94 -16.88 -4.15
C PHE A 317 -8.65 -18.22 -3.89
N GLY A 318 -7.88 -19.32 -4.00
CA GLY A 318 -8.33 -20.69 -3.81
C GLY A 318 -8.50 -21.09 -2.33
N PRO A 319 -8.66 -22.40 -2.05
CA PRO A 319 -8.95 -22.89 -0.69
C PRO A 319 -7.82 -22.67 0.32
N ASP A 320 -6.61 -22.44 -0.15
CA ASP A 320 -5.43 -22.23 0.70
C ASP A 320 -5.35 -20.78 1.27
N LEU A 321 -6.25 -19.89 0.86
CA LEU A 321 -6.35 -18.51 1.33
C LEU A 321 -7.80 -18.17 1.74
N ASP A 322 -8.07 -18.14 3.04
CA ASP A 322 -9.38 -17.77 3.57
C ASP A 322 -9.50 -16.26 3.79
N VAL A 323 -10.09 -15.54 2.83
CA VAL A 323 -10.41 -14.11 2.95
C VAL A 323 -11.79 -13.83 3.55
N SER A 324 -12.55 -14.85 3.99
CA SER A 324 -13.97 -14.68 4.32
C SER A 324 -14.28 -13.70 5.46
N THR A 325 -13.31 -13.45 6.33
CA THR A 325 -13.38 -12.51 7.47
C THR A 325 -12.59 -11.23 7.25
N ASP A 326 -11.96 -11.06 6.08
CA ASP A 326 -11.16 -9.88 5.74
C ASP A 326 -11.88 -9.04 4.66
N PRO A 327 -12.40 -7.85 4.99
CA PRO A 327 -13.01 -6.95 4.01
C PRO A 327 -12.06 -6.59 2.87
N ASP A 328 -10.78 -6.34 3.16
CA ASP A 328 -9.81 -5.86 2.17
C ASP A 328 -9.38 -7.00 1.25
N GLY A 329 -9.17 -8.20 1.78
CA GLY A 329 -8.95 -9.42 1.01
C GLY A 329 -10.12 -9.78 0.10
N LEU A 330 -11.37 -9.60 0.56
CA LEU A 330 -12.56 -9.77 -0.27
C LEU A 330 -12.66 -8.72 -1.38
N CYS A 331 -12.34 -7.46 -1.09
CA CYS A 331 -12.28 -6.41 -2.11
C CYS A 331 -11.18 -6.71 -3.13
N SER A 332 -9.99 -7.10 -2.67
CA SER A 332 -8.86 -7.49 -3.55
C SER A 332 -9.23 -8.63 -4.50
N LYS A 333 -10.00 -9.62 -4.02
CA LYS A 333 -10.55 -10.69 -4.86
C LYS A 333 -11.52 -10.16 -5.92
N ALA A 334 -12.41 -9.25 -5.52
CA ALA A 334 -13.38 -8.65 -6.43
C ALA A 334 -12.70 -7.77 -7.49
N ASP A 335 -11.68 -7.03 -7.10
CA ASP A 335 -10.88 -6.18 -7.99
C ASP A 335 -10.17 -7.04 -9.05
N ALA A 336 -9.49 -8.12 -8.64
CA ALA A 336 -8.85 -9.04 -9.59
C ALA A 336 -9.82 -9.64 -10.62
N LEU A 337 -11.04 -10.00 -10.19
CA LEU A 337 -12.09 -10.53 -11.08
C LEU A 337 -12.71 -9.45 -11.98
N THR A 338 -12.72 -8.20 -11.52
CA THR A 338 -13.18 -7.05 -12.32
C THR A 338 -12.13 -6.67 -13.35
N SER A 339 -10.84 -6.65 -12.98
CA SER A 339 -9.71 -6.48 -13.89
C SER A 339 -9.69 -7.53 -14.99
N PHE A 340 -9.98 -8.80 -14.67
CA PHE A 340 -10.17 -9.85 -15.68
C PHE A 340 -11.24 -9.46 -16.71
N ASN A 341 -12.39 -8.97 -16.25
CA ASN A 341 -13.45 -8.51 -17.14
C ASN A 341 -13.02 -7.31 -18.00
N THR A 342 -12.28 -6.36 -17.43
CA THR A 342 -11.78 -5.17 -18.14
C THR A 342 -10.75 -5.56 -19.20
N ALA A 343 -9.78 -6.41 -18.86
CA ALA A 343 -8.79 -6.90 -19.82
C ALA A 343 -9.43 -7.63 -21.02
N LEU A 344 -10.49 -8.40 -20.80
CA LEU A 344 -11.25 -9.05 -21.88
C LEU A 344 -12.18 -8.09 -22.64
N THR A 345 -12.51 -6.93 -22.06
CA THR A 345 -13.21 -5.85 -22.76
C THR A 345 -12.28 -5.20 -23.77
N ASP A 346 -11.03 -4.95 -23.37
CA ASP A 346 -10.01 -4.29 -24.18
C ASP A 346 -9.44 -5.22 -25.26
N LEU A 347 -9.17 -6.48 -24.88
CA LEU A 347 -8.54 -7.49 -25.73
C LEU A 347 -9.40 -8.77 -25.79
N PRO A 348 -10.60 -8.71 -26.40
CA PRO A 348 -11.44 -9.89 -26.56
C PRO A 348 -10.83 -10.87 -27.57
N PRO A 349 -10.96 -12.20 -27.37
CA PRO A 349 -10.50 -13.22 -28.31
C PRO A 349 -11.41 -13.31 -29.56
N SER A 350 -11.66 -12.17 -30.23
CA SER A 350 -12.66 -12.01 -31.29
C SER A 350 -12.37 -12.81 -32.57
N HIS A 351 -11.13 -13.29 -32.72
CA HIS A 351 -10.70 -14.09 -33.86
C HIS A 351 -11.14 -15.56 -33.76
N ASP A 352 -11.53 -16.01 -32.57
CA ASP A 352 -11.97 -17.38 -32.30
C ASP A 352 -13.36 -17.34 -31.66
N ALA A 353 -14.36 -17.81 -32.39
CA ALA A 353 -15.76 -17.78 -31.94
C ALA A 353 -16.01 -18.67 -30.71
N GLU A 354 -15.29 -19.78 -30.57
CA GLU A 354 -15.44 -20.67 -29.41
C GLU A 354 -14.79 -20.04 -28.19
N ALA A 355 -13.56 -19.51 -28.34
CA ALA A 355 -12.88 -18.78 -27.26
C ALA A 355 -13.66 -17.52 -26.85
N PHE A 356 -14.26 -16.80 -27.81
CA PHE A 356 -15.12 -15.65 -27.54
C PHE A 356 -16.35 -16.05 -26.72
N ALA A 357 -17.10 -17.06 -27.16
CA ALA A 357 -18.28 -17.53 -26.42
C ALA A 357 -17.92 -17.96 -24.98
N LYS A 358 -16.85 -18.73 -24.84
CA LYS A 358 -16.35 -19.17 -23.53
C LYS A 358 -15.86 -18.02 -22.66
N SER A 359 -15.26 -16.99 -23.25
CA SER A 359 -14.86 -15.79 -22.53
C SER A 359 -16.06 -15.07 -21.89
N LEU A 360 -17.22 -15.06 -22.55
CA LEU A 360 -18.44 -14.46 -21.99
C LEU A 360 -18.94 -15.20 -20.75
N ASP A 361 -18.93 -16.54 -20.79
CA ASP A 361 -19.28 -17.36 -19.63
C ASP A 361 -18.34 -17.11 -18.44
N LEU A 362 -17.02 -17.03 -18.71
CA LEU A 362 -16.02 -16.76 -17.69
C LEU A 362 -16.14 -15.34 -17.12
N ARG A 363 -16.43 -14.33 -17.96
CA ARG A 363 -16.69 -12.95 -17.50
C ARG A 363 -17.92 -12.89 -16.61
N TRP A 364 -19.01 -13.54 -17.01
CA TRP A 364 -20.23 -13.59 -16.21
C TRP A 364 -19.99 -14.27 -14.85
N GLN A 365 -19.26 -15.40 -14.84
CA GLN A 365 -18.87 -16.10 -13.62
C GLN A 365 -17.99 -15.22 -12.72
N SER A 366 -17.00 -14.54 -13.29
CA SER A 366 -16.08 -13.67 -12.57
C SER A 366 -16.80 -12.50 -11.91
N LEU A 367 -17.64 -11.78 -12.67
CA LEU A 367 -18.43 -10.67 -12.16
C LEU A 367 -19.43 -11.12 -11.08
N SER A 368 -20.05 -12.28 -11.25
CA SER A 368 -20.95 -12.83 -10.22
C SER A 368 -20.19 -13.16 -8.92
N THR A 369 -18.97 -13.68 -9.04
CA THR A 369 -18.10 -13.98 -7.90
C THR A 369 -17.57 -12.71 -7.24
N ALA A 370 -17.24 -11.67 -8.02
CA ALA A 370 -16.84 -10.36 -7.52
C ALA A 370 -17.97 -9.71 -6.70
N LEU A 371 -19.20 -9.74 -7.21
CA LEU A 371 -20.37 -9.23 -6.50
C LEU A 371 -20.62 -9.95 -5.16
N ASP A 372 -20.44 -11.27 -5.12
CA ASP A 372 -20.56 -12.06 -3.89
C ASP A 372 -19.48 -11.66 -2.86
N ALA A 373 -18.22 -11.52 -3.30
CA ALA A 373 -17.12 -11.08 -2.45
C ALA A 373 -17.37 -9.69 -1.86
N LEU A 374 -17.76 -8.70 -2.69
CA LEU A 374 -18.10 -7.35 -2.22
C LEU A 374 -19.33 -7.34 -1.30
N THR A 375 -20.31 -8.20 -1.57
CA THR A 375 -21.48 -8.35 -0.70
C THR A 375 -21.09 -8.89 0.66
N LYS A 376 -20.16 -9.86 0.73
CA LYS A 376 -19.61 -10.37 1.99
C LYS A 376 -18.80 -9.29 2.71
N ALA A 377 -17.92 -8.58 2.00
CA ALA A 377 -17.11 -7.49 2.54
C ALA A 377 -18.00 -6.42 3.19
N SER A 378 -19.06 -5.98 2.50
CA SER A 378 -20.00 -4.95 3.00
C SER A 378 -20.76 -5.33 4.28
N LYS A 379 -20.74 -6.61 4.67
CA LYS A 379 -21.43 -7.12 5.88
C LYS A 379 -20.47 -7.30 7.06
N LEU A 380 -19.17 -7.19 6.85
CA LEU A 380 -18.19 -7.34 7.91
C LEU A 380 -18.14 -6.06 8.76
N PRO A 381 -17.98 -6.17 10.10
CA PRO A 381 -18.01 -5.03 11.00
C PRO A 381 -16.82 -4.08 10.82
N ASP A 382 -15.68 -4.63 10.41
CA ASP A 382 -14.42 -3.90 10.26
C ASP A 382 -14.21 -3.37 8.84
N ALA A 383 -15.25 -3.46 7.98
CA ALA A 383 -15.20 -2.94 6.62
C ALA A 383 -15.08 -1.42 6.63
N ASN A 384 -13.85 -0.95 6.49
CA ASN A 384 -13.56 0.46 6.23
C ASN A 384 -14.04 0.81 4.81
N ASN A 385 -14.42 2.07 4.56
CA ASN A 385 -14.81 2.55 3.24
C ASN A 385 -16.05 1.86 2.61
N LEU A 386 -17.08 1.55 3.42
CA LEU A 386 -18.37 1.02 2.94
C LEU A 386 -18.94 1.76 1.70
N PRO A 387 -18.85 3.10 1.55
CA PRO A 387 -19.28 3.76 0.32
C PRO A 387 -18.60 3.24 -0.94
N LYS A 388 -17.28 3.02 -0.91
CA LYS A 388 -16.50 2.50 -2.05
C LYS A 388 -16.89 1.06 -2.37
N ILE A 389 -17.10 0.22 -1.36
CA ILE A 389 -17.58 -1.17 -1.56
C ILE A 389 -18.95 -1.14 -2.27
N HIS A 390 -19.85 -0.24 -1.90
CA HIS A 390 -21.14 -0.09 -2.55
C HIS A 390 -21.05 0.47 -3.98
N LEU A 391 -20.12 1.39 -4.26
CA LEU A 391 -19.83 1.83 -5.63
C LEU A 391 -19.38 0.66 -6.50
N ALA A 392 -18.38 -0.11 -6.03
CA ALA A 392 -17.87 -1.27 -6.73
C ALA A 392 -18.96 -2.32 -7.01
N ARG A 393 -19.90 -2.54 -6.08
CA ARG A 393 -21.05 -3.43 -6.31
C ARG A 393 -21.96 -2.93 -7.44
N GLY A 394 -22.16 -1.62 -7.53
CA GLY A 394 -22.90 -1.01 -8.64
C GLY A 394 -22.15 -1.17 -9.96
N ASP A 395 -20.84 -0.95 -9.97
CA ASP A 395 -19.97 -1.07 -11.15
C ASP A 395 -19.99 -2.51 -11.69
N VAL A 396 -19.92 -3.51 -10.80
CA VAL A 396 -20.03 -4.94 -11.18
C VAL A 396 -21.38 -5.25 -11.84
N GLU A 397 -22.50 -4.72 -11.33
CA GLU A 397 -23.82 -4.92 -11.98
C GLU A 397 -23.90 -4.19 -13.33
N MET A 398 -23.27 -3.03 -13.46
CA MET A 398 -23.16 -2.31 -14.74
C MET A 398 -22.34 -3.12 -15.76
N HIS A 399 -21.21 -3.72 -15.37
CA HIS A 399 -20.46 -4.62 -16.25
C HIS A 399 -21.28 -5.83 -16.67
N ARG A 400 -22.04 -6.45 -15.74
CA ARG A 400 -22.92 -7.58 -16.07
C ARG A 400 -24.02 -7.17 -17.04
N TRP A 401 -24.60 -5.97 -16.87
CA TRP A 401 -25.56 -5.41 -17.81
C TRP A 401 -24.91 -5.17 -19.18
N ARG A 402 -23.69 -4.63 -19.22
CA ARG A 402 -22.96 -4.33 -20.45
C ARG A 402 -22.70 -5.56 -21.31
N LEU A 403 -22.53 -6.74 -20.70
CA LEU A 403 -22.42 -8.01 -21.43
C LEU A 403 -23.66 -8.32 -22.30
N GLY A 404 -24.82 -7.76 -21.99
CA GLY A 404 -26.04 -7.93 -22.81
C GLY A 404 -26.10 -7.01 -24.02
N LEU A 405 -25.16 -6.08 -24.16
CA LEU A 405 -25.13 -5.14 -25.29
C LEU A 405 -24.13 -5.57 -26.35
N ALA A 406 -24.25 -4.99 -27.54
CA ALA A 406 -23.23 -5.16 -28.58
C ALA A 406 -21.86 -4.63 -28.10
N PRO A 407 -20.74 -5.30 -28.45
CA PRO A 407 -20.63 -6.48 -29.33
C PRO A 407 -20.81 -7.84 -28.62
N TRP A 408 -21.13 -7.85 -27.32
CA TRP A 408 -21.07 -9.04 -26.47
C TRP A 408 -22.32 -9.92 -26.57
N GLN A 409 -23.52 -9.32 -26.54
CA GLN A 409 -24.83 -9.97 -26.76
C GLN A 409 -25.00 -11.27 -25.94
N TYR A 410 -24.54 -11.26 -24.69
CA TYR A 410 -24.63 -12.41 -23.81
C TYR A 410 -26.08 -12.59 -23.33
N ALA A 411 -26.71 -13.69 -23.76
CA ALA A 411 -28.14 -13.92 -23.58
C ALA A 411 -28.63 -13.80 -22.12
N LEU A 412 -27.82 -14.24 -21.14
CA LEU A 412 -28.22 -14.18 -19.74
C LEU A 412 -28.23 -12.73 -19.21
N ALA A 413 -27.33 -11.87 -19.70
CA ALA A 413 -27.34 -10.46 -19.36
C ALA A 413 -28.53 -9.74 -20.02
N GLU A 414 -28.82 -10.03 -21.29
CA GLU A 414 -29.99 -9.49 -22.01
C GLU A 414 -31.30 -9.80 -21.26
N GLN A 415 -31.49 -11.05 -20.85
CA GLN A 415 -32.67 -11.51 -20.11
C GLN A 415 -32.84 -10.82 -18.75
N ASN A 416 -31.74 -10.38 -18.13
CA ASN A 416 -31.74 -9.76 -16.79
C ASN A 416 -31.54 -8.24 -16.82
N THR A 417 -31.59 -7.60 -17.98
CA THR A 417 -31.30 -6.17 -18.18
C THR A 417 -31.93 -5.25 -17.13
N SER A 418 -33.24 -5.36 -16.90
CA SER A 418 -33.97 -4.50 -15.96
C SER A 418 -33.53 -4.71 -14.51
N THR A 419 -33.32 -5.97 -14.11
CA THR A 419 -32.86 -6.34 -12.77
C THR A 419 -31.44 -5.82 -12.50
N LEU A 420 -30.53 -5.98 -13.46
CA LEU A 420 -29.14 -5.55 -13.33
C LEU A 420 -29.04 -4.02 -13.13
N LEU A 421 -29.76 -3.24 -13.95
CA LEU A 421 -29.83 -1.78 -13.81
C LEU A 421 -30.48 -1.35 -12.49
N GLN A 422 -31.52 -2.05 -12.03
CA GLN A 422 -32.18 -1.75 -10.76
C GLN A 422 -31.26 -2.05 -9.55
N ASN A 423 -30.47 -3.12 -9.62
CA ASN A 423 -29.47 -3.45 -8.61
C ASN A 423 -28.37 -2.38 -8.57
N ALA A 424 -27.82 -2.01 -9.73
CA ALA A 424 -26.81 -0.95 -9.84
C ALA A 424 -27.28 0.36 -9.19
N GLN A 425 -28.49 0.82 -9.54
CA GLN A 425 -29.10 1.99 -8.91
C GLN A 425 -29.21 1.88 -7.38
N THR A 426 -29.58 0.70 -6.88
CA THR A 426 -29.73 0.46 -5.44
C THR A 426 -28.39 0.58 -4.73
N TYR A 427 -27.33 0.03 -5.31
CA TYR A 427 -25.99 0.09 -4.75
C TYR A 427 -25.39 1.50 -4.80
N TYR A 428 -25.51 2.20 -5.92
CA TYR A 428 -25.03 3.59 -6.04
C TYR A 428 -25.76 4.55 -5.09
N ARG A 429 -27.08 4.41 -4.94
CA ARG A 429 -27.85 5.18 -3.95
C ARG A 429 -27.38 4.90 -2.53
N GLY A 430 -27.12 3.63 -2.23
CA GLY A 430 -26.58 3.19 -0.93
C GLY A 430 -25.21 3.82 -0.66
N ALA A 431 -24.31 3.80 -1.64
CA ALA A 431 -23.00 4.44 -1.56
C ALA A 431 -23.14 5.94 -1.26
N ALA A 432 -23.94 6.68 -2.04
CA ALA A 432 -24.13 8.12 -1.85
C ALA A 432 -24.79 8.47 -0.50
N ALA A 433 -25.65 7.61 0.04
CA ALA A 433 -26.25 7.82 1.36
C ALA A 433 -25.21 7.63 2.49
N LEU A 434 -24.39 6.58 2.41
CA LEU A 434 -23.32 6.32 3.38
C LEU A 434 -22.23 7.39 3.30
N ALA A 435 -21.80 7.75 2.09
CA ALA A 435 -20.81 8.78 1.85
C ALA A 435 -21.21 10.14 2.45
N ARG A 436 -22.47 10.56 2.26
CA ARG A 436 -23.00 11.79 2.85
C ARG A 436 -22.98 11.78 4.37
N ARG A 437 -23.31 10.64 4.99
CA ARG A 437 -23.24 10.47 6.44
C ARG A 437 -21.81 10.64 6.94
N ASP A 438 -20.85 10.12 6.18
CA ASP A 438 -19.44 10.07 6.57
C ASP A 438 -18.65 11.32 6.12
N GLY A 439 -19.29 12.26 5.41
CA GLY A 439 -18.66 13.48 4.90
C GLY A 439 -17.76 13.26 3.68
N ALA A 440 -17.87 12.10 3.04
CA ALA A 440 -17.08 11.70 1.88
C ALA A 440 -17.71 12.28 0.59
N MET A 441 -17.23 13.45 0.17
CA MET A 441 -17.86 14.24 -0.90
C MET A 441 -17.70 13.61 -2.28
N GLU A 442 -16.55 12.97 -2.56
CA GLU A 442 -16.29 12.32 -3.84
C GLU A 442 -17.21 11.12 -4.04
N GLU A 443 -17.30 10.22 -3.07
CA GLU A 443 -18.17 9.05 -3.14
C GLU A 443 -19.66 9.44 -3.15
N THR A 444 -20.01 10.58 -2.54
CA THR A 444 -21.35 11.17 -2.63
C THR A 444 -21.69 11.56 -4.07
N ARG A 445 -20.77 12.30 -4.71
CA ARG A 445 -20.89 12.74 -6.10
C ARG A 445 -21.01 11.54 -7.03
N ASP A 446 -20.08 10.59 -6.90
CA ASP A 446 -20.00 9.42 -7.76
C ASP A 446 -21.24 8.55 -7.64
N GLY A 447 -21.68 8.25 -6.41
CA GLY A 447 -22.88 7.45 -6.20
C GLY A 447 -24.14 8.14 -6.72
N THR A 448 -24.25 9.46 -6.58
CA THR A 448 -25.42 10.21 -7.07
C THR A 448 -25.47 10.25 -8.59
N CYS A 449 -24.34 10.50 -9.25
CA CYS A 449 -24.26 10.56 -10.71
C CYS A 449 -24.42 9.17 -11.35
N LYS A 450 -23.71 8.14 -10.83
CA LYS A 450 -23.84 6.76 -11.32
C LYS A 450 -25.25 6.20 -11.12
N GLU A 451 -25.94 6.55 -10.02
CA GLU A 451 -27.36 6.20 -9.84
C GLU A 451 -28.24 6.80 -10.94
N ALA A 452 -28.07 8.09 -11.25
CA ALA A 452 -28.87 8.79 -12.26
C ALA A 452 -28.63 8.23 -13.68
N ILE A 453 -27.37 7.91 -14.00
CA ILE A 453 -26.99 7.27 -15.28
C ILE A 453 -27.68 5.90 -15.40
N ALA A 454 -27.55 5.04 -14.37
CA ALA A 454 -28.18 3.71 -14.38
C ALA A 454 -29.72 3.79 -14.46
N ALA A 455 -30.33 4.78 -13.81
CA ALA A 455 -31.78 5.03 -13.90
C ALA A 455 -32.19 5.47 -15.31
N ALA A 456 -31.43 6.36 -15.95
CA ALA A 456 -31.72 6.85 -17.29
C ALA A 456 -31.57 5.76 -18.36
N LEU A 457 -30.58 4.86 -18.22
CA LEU A 457 -30.46 3.65 -19.03
C LEU A 457 -31.66 2.71 -18.88
N GLY A 458 -32.29 2.69 -17.70
CA GLY A 458 -33.56 2.00 -17.43
C GLY A 458 -34.82 2.76 -17.87
N GLY A 459 -34.67 3.92 -18.54
CA GLY A 459 -35.76 4.76 -19.04
C GLY A 459 -36.25 5.86 -18.09
N GLN A 460 -35.69 5.98 -16.88
CA GLN A 460 -36.06 6.99 -15.89
C GLN A 460 -35.09 8.19 -15.93
N LYS A 461 -35.39 9.19 -16.75
CA LYS A 461 -34.47 10.31 -17.02
C LYS A 461 -34.49 11.45 -16.00
N ASP A 462 -35.50 11.53 -15.13
CA ASP A 462 -35.73 12.71 -14.26
C ASP A 462 -34.51 13.11 -13.43
N LYS A 463 -33.82 12.13 -12.81
CA LYS A 463 -32.63 12.39 -11.98
C LYS A 463 -31.45 12.91 -12.80
N LEU A 464 -31.27 12.36 -14.00
CA LEU A 464 -30.19 12.76 -14.89
C LEU A 464 -30.42 14.20 -15.37
N GLU A 465 -31.65 14.54 -15.76
CA GLU A 465 -32.00 15.90 -16.18
C GLU A 465 -31.85 16.93 -15.05
N GLN A 466 -32.19 16.55 -13.81
CA GLN A 466 -31.94 17.39 -12.64
C GLN A 466 -30.44 17.65 -12.42
N LEU A 467 -29.59 16.62 -12.58
CA LEU A 467 -28.14 16.77 -12.45
C LEU A 467 -27.53 17.58 -13.61
N LYS A 468 -28.02 17.43 -14.84
CA LYS A 468 -27.62 18.27 -15.97
C LYS A 468 -27.85 19.76 -15.67
N ALA A 469 -28.96 20.08 -15.00
CA ALA A 469 -29.27 21.46 -14.62
C ALA A 469 -28.49 21.96 -13.38
N ALA A 470 -28.35 21.12 -12.36
CA ALA A 470 -27.81 21.54 -11.06
C ALA A 470 -26.28 21.39 -10.93
N ALA A 471 -25.69 20.35 -11.53
CA ALA A 471 -24.30 19.97 -11.35
C ALA A 471 -23.66 19.41 -12.65
N PRO A 472 -23.70 20.15 -13.77
CA PRO A 472 -23.26 19.63 -15.07
C PRO A 472 -21.79 19.20 -15.10
N LYS A 473 -20.90 19.94 -14.42
CA LYS A 473 -19.46 19.61 -14.40
C LYS A 473 -19.17 18.30 -13.66
N GLU A 474 -19.83 18.09 -12.54
CA GLU A 474 -19.69 16.87 -11.74
C GLU A 474 -20.23 15.66 -12.52
N LEU A 475 -21.41 15.83 -13.16
CA LEU A 475 -21.98 14.80 -14.02
C LEU A 475 -21.07 14.45 -15.19
N THR A 476 -20.48 15.44 -15.87
CA THR A 476 -19.53 15.18 -16.98
C THR A 476 -18.30 14.42 -16.49
N GLY A 477 -17.72 14.79 -15.34
CA GLY A 477 -16.59 14.07 -14.76
C GLY A 477 -16.92 12.61 -14.47
N VAL A 478 -18.03 12.34 -13.78
CA VAL A 478 -18.44 10.96 -13.47
C VAL A 478 -18.87 10.19 -14.73
N ALA A 479 -19.45 10.86 -15.73
CA ALA A 479 -19.79 10.21 -16.99
C ALA A 479 -18.55 9.78 -17.78
N GLN A 480 -17.50 10.60 -17.77
CA GLN A 480 -16.20 10.23 -18.34
C GLN A 480 -15.63 9.01 -17.61
N ASP A 481 -15.65 9.01 -16.28
CA ASP A 481 -15.24 7.87 -15.46
C ASP A 481 -16.00 6.58 -15.81
N VAL A 482 -17.33 6.65 -15.94
CA VAL A 482 -18.18 5.51 -16.33
C VAL A 482 -17.80 4.94 -17.69
N VAL A 483 -17.35 5.79 -18.62
CA VAL A 483 -16.89 5.36 -19.96
C VAL A 483 -15.52 4.71 -19.88
N GLU A 484 -14.59 5.33 -19.14
CA GLU A 484 -13.21 4.87 -18.99
C GLU A 484 -13.11 3.55 -18.22
N ASP A 485 -13.95 3.39 -17.19
CA ASP A 485 -14.10 2.14 -16.44
C ASP A 485 -14.77 1.04 -17.30
N GLY A 486 -15.16 1.32 -18.55
CA GLY A 486 -15.78 0.36 -19.46
C GLY A 486 -17.21 -0.06 -19.08
N LEU A 487 -17.88 0.72 -18.21
CA LEU A 487 -19.25 0.46 -17.77
C LEU A 487 -20.27 0.84 -18.85
N LEU A 488 -19.94 1.82 -19.69
CA LEU A 488 -20.75 2.26 -20.83
C LEU A 488 -19.85 2.66 -22.01
N ALA A 489 -20.26 2.41 -23.26
CA ALA A 489 -19.48 2.90 -24.40
C ALA A 489 -19.60 4.42 -24.56
N PRO A 490 -18.58 5.11 -25.11
CA PRO A 490 -18.61 6.55 -25.32
C PRO A 490 -19.86 7.03 -26.08
N VAL A 491 -20.20 6.34 -27.18
CA VAL A 491 -21.36 6.68 -28.03
C VAL A 491 -22.68 6.55 -27.26
N ASP A 492 -22.81 5.54 -26.41
CA ASP A 492 -24.00 5.33 -25.60
C ASP A 492 -24.11 6.41 -24.50
N MET A 493 -22.98 6.84 -23.93
CA MET A 493 -22.94 7.93 -22.95
C MET A 493 -23.29 9.27 -23.59
N GLU A 494 -22.74 9.57 -24.77
CA GLU A 494 -23.07 10.78 -25.54
C GLU A 494 -24.57 10.86 -25.85
N ALA A 495 -25.16 9.75 -26.30
CA ALA A 495 -26.60 9.67 -26.57
C ALA A 495 -27.47 9.80 -25.31
N LEU A 496 -26.95 9.43 -24.14
CA LEU A 496 -27.64 9.58 -22.86
C LEU A 496 -27.60 11.04 -22.36
N LEU A 497 -26.48 11.72 -22.62
CA LEU A 497 -26.25 13.09 -22.16
C LEU A 497 -26.78 14.17 -23.11
N SER A 498 -26.94 13.88 -24.40
CA SER A 498 -27.71 14.70 -25.35
C SER A 498 -29.16 14.84 -24.92
#